data_AF-A0A061FYB9-F1
#
_entry.id   AF-A0A061FYB9-F1
#
_cell.length_a   1.000
_cell.length_b   1.000
_cell.length_c   1.000
_cell.angle_alpha   90.00
_cell.angle_beta   90.00
_cell.angle_gamma   90.00
#
_symmetry.space_group_name_H-M   'P 1'
#
loop_
_entity.id
_entity.type
_entity.pdbx_description
1 polymer ?
#
loop_
_entity_poly.entity_id
_entity_poly.type
_entity_poly.pdbx_seq_one_letter_code
_entity_poly.pdbx_strand_id
1 'polypeptide(L)'
;MFVGGIDTSAAIVIWGMTFLLKDPKSMKRVQEEIRNLIGDNAFVNNDDIQDLSYLKIVIKKKFRLQSTAPLLLSQEIIRKGLDFELMPFGAPRRGCPGIYMEIATMELALANLLCKFDWEMPVGMNKDDLDFNVIPGVVMHKKRNALCLVGHKFTWPELVRKNGQVAKSTIEKDNPEVTVRILPPGRGGFSDFVAIVFMFSLTITAMLSMSLLLILPGVHGFLALNLVQFILTMPKHLKSCFLYLGMFPEDYAVNCARLVRLWIAEGFVKQRDGATLEEVAREYLTELIHRNLVQAELVDYDGVVRNCRVHDLMHEVILSKADELNLIQTSAKNIQCPNQTARYLSIKDESNNVSRSGGCSKTHSIIFFEVNEFPKSLLSSLFVNFILLKELDFEGVPLNYLPEELGNLLHLKYLSVRDTKVKMLLKSLAKLRNLGTLDLKRSLVRELPVEINKLSNLQHLIAYSEDYDTPQGLKIRGTLRSLNSLEKLYYVDMNAQNNFGFIRELGSLKHLRKLGITNLKSEGGNALCNAIEHMSYLESLDVISVKENELLQLQSMSSLPLLLYCLRLQGRLEKLPDWISELKCLVRIRLFWSQLSDIPLKQRNKNITLT
;
A
#
# COMPACT_ATOMS: atom_id res chain seq x y z
N MET A 1 12.33 21.30 -14.12
CA MET A 1 11.46 20.75 -13.04
C MET A 1 12.20 20.65 -11.71
N PHE A 2 13.44 20.15 -11.69
CA PHE A 2 14.31 20.00 -10.51
C PHE A 2 14.65 21.29 -9.74
N VAL A 3 14.82 22.43 -10.43
CA VAL A 3 15.00 23.75 -9.76
C VAL A 3 13.77 24.11 -8.92
N GLY A 4 12.56 23.72 -9.35
CA GLY A 4 11.33 24.05 -8.63
C GLY A 4 11.21 23.39 -7.25
N GLY A 5 11.71 22.16 -7.05
CA GLY A 5 11.52 21.43 -5.78
C GLY A 5 12.34 21.97 -4.61
N ILE A 6 13.64 22.24 -4.82
CA ILE A 6 14.52 22.82 -3.79
C ILE A 6 14.09 24.24 -3.45
N ASP A 7 13.76 25.00 -4.48
CA ASP A 7 13.39 26.40 -4.37
C ASP A 7 12.02 26.58 -3.68
N THR A 8 11.10 25.63 -3.91
CA THR A 8 9.80 25.56 -3.21
C THR A 8 9.96 25.23 -1.74
N SER A 9 10.78 24.22 -1.38
CA SER A 9 11.02 23.84 0.02
C SER A 9 11.65 24.98 0.82
N ALA A 10 12.66 25.67 0.27
CA ALA A 10 13.29 26.82 0.92
C ALA A 10 12.29 27.99 1.07
N ALA A 11 11.54 28.32 0.01
CA ALA A 11 10.52 29.35 0.05
C ALA A 11 9.45 29.05 1.10
N ILE A 12 9.02 27.79 1.25
CA ILE A 12 8.01 27.37 2.22
C ILE A 12 8.49 27.60 3.66
N VAL A 13 9.72 27.20 4.01
CA VAL A 13 10.28 27.43 5.35
C VAL A 13 10.41 28.93 5.63
N ILE A 14 10.87 29.72 4.65
CA ILE A 14 10.93 31.18 4.74
C ILE A 14 9.54 31.77 5.01
N TRP A 15 8.52 31.36 4.25
CA TRP A 15 7.14 31.80 4.45
C TRP A 15 6.57 31.34 5.79
N GLY A 16 6.89 30.13 6.23
CA GLY A 16 6.48 29.59 7.53
C GLY A 16 7.03 30.41 8.69
N MET A 17 8.34 30.67 8.69
CA MET A 17 8.98 31.53 9.69
C MET A 17 8.45 32.97 9.65
N THR A 18 8.26 33.53 8.45
CA THR A 18 7.68 34.88 8.28
C THR A 18 6.28 34.97 8.89
N PHE A 19 5.45 33.97 8.65
CA PHE A 19 4.09 33.93 9.17
C PHE A 19 4.08 33.88 10.70
N LEU A 20 4.94 33.03 11.28
CA LEU A 20 5.10 32.92 12.72
C LEU A 20 5.61 34.22 13.36
N LEU A 21 6.50 34.96 12.70
CA LEU A 21 7.02 36.24 13.21
C LEU A 21 5.96 37.35 13.22
N LYS A 22 5.03 37.33 12.26
CA LYS A 22 3.89 38.26 12.26
C LYS A 22 2.99 38.05 13.47
N ASP A 23 2.87 36.81 13.94
CA ASP A 23 2.08 36.42 15.11
C ASP A 23 2.93 35.75 16.21
N PRO A 24 3.66 36.53 17.02
CA PRO A 24 4.51 36.02 18.10
C PRO A 24 3.75 35.18 19.13
N LYS A 25 2.43 35.38 19.28
CA LYS A 25 1.61 34.56 20.18
C LYS A 25 1.49 33.14 19.64
N SER A 26 1.25 32.99 18.34
CA SER A 26 1.27 31.69 17.68
C SER A 26 2.66 31.05 17.70
N MET A 27 3.73 31.81 17.47
CA MET A 27 5.10 31.29 17.54
C MET A 27 5.44 30.72 18.92
N LYS A 28 5.20 31.48 20.01
CA LYS A 28 5.44 31.01 21.38
C LYS A 28 4.66 29.74 21.70
N ARG A 29 3.38 29.68 21.33
CA ARG A 29 2.55 28.51 21.58
C ARG A 29 3.01 27.26 20.80
N VAL A 30 3.54 27.44 19.58
CA VAL A 30 4.15 26.33 18.82
C VAL A 30 5.45 25.88 19.50
N GLN A 31 6.32 26.82 19.91
CA GLN A 31 7.55 26.49 20.63
C GLN A 31 7.27 25.75 21.93
N GLU A 32 6.27 26.18 22.70
CA GLU A 32 5.82 25.51 23.93
C GLU A 32 5.27 24.10 23.65
N GLU A 33 4.43 23.92 22.62
CA GLU A 33 3.92 22.60 22.22
C GLU A 33 5.07 21.64 21.90
N ILE A 34 6.00 22.07 21.04
CA ILE A 34 7.16 21.28 20.64
C ILE A 34 8.02 20.93 21.85
N ARG A 35 8.33 21.92 22.69
CA ARG A 35 9.22 21.74 23.83
C ARG A 35 8.59 20.84 24.91
N ASN A 36 7.31 21.00 25.20
CA ASN A 36 6.62 20.16 26.18
C ASN A 36 6.54 18.69 25.74
N LEU A 37 6.43 18.44 24.44
CA LEU A 37 6.38 17.08 23.91
C LEU A 37 7.75 16.39 23.95
N ILE A 38 8.82 17.13 23.64
CA ILE A 38 10.15 16.56 23.38
C ILE A 38 11.02 16.48 24.63
N GLY A 39 10.84 17.41 25.58
CA GLY A 39 11.68 17.52 26.78
C GLY A 39 13.16 17.75 26.43
N ASP A 40 14.08 17.20 27.23
CA ASP A 40 15.54 17.38 27.07
C ASP A 40 16.14 16.71 25.81
N ASN A 41 15.33 16.08 24.95
CA ASN A 41 15.80 15.45 23.73
C ASN A 41 16.34 16.49 22.73
N ALA A 42 17.47 16.16 22.09
CA ALA A 42 18.21 17.09 21.24
C ALA A 42 17.61 17.35 19.84
N PHE A 43 16.57 16.60 19.43
CA PHE A 43 16.05 16.62 18.06
C PHE A 43 14.58 16.16 17.97
N VAL A 44 13.79 16.82 17.13
CA VAL A 44 12.40 16.42 16.81
C VAL A 44 12.41 15.41 15.67
N ASN A 45 11.82 14.23 15.87
CA ASN A 45 11.69 13.20 14.83
C ASN A 45 10.25 13.15 14.25
N ASN A 46 10.02 12.32 13.23
CA ASN A 46 8.72 12.26 12.56
C ASN A 46 7.60 11.58 13.36
N ASP A 47 7.92 10.71 14.31
CA ASP A 47 6.92 10.13 15.22
C ASP A 47 6.40 11.23 16.15
N ASP A 48 7.29 12.10 16.66
CA ASP A 48 6.92 13.24 17.51
C ASP A 48 6.01 14.25 16.77
N ILE A 49 6.19 14.44 15.46
CA ILE A 49 5.35 15.34 14.66
C ILE A 49 3.88 14.91 14.68
N GLN A 50 3.58 13.62 14.89
CA GLN A 50 2.18 13.18 14.93
C GLN A 50 1.38 13.89 16.02
N ASP A 51 2.03 14.17 17.15
CA ASP A 51 1.42 14.75 18.35
C ASP A 51 1.50 16.30 18.38
N LEU A 52 2.18 16.93 17.43
CA LEU A 52 2.26 18.40 17.27
C LEU A 52 1.03 18.98 16.55
N SER A 53 -0.13 18.86 17.19
CA SER A 53 -1.42 19.26 16.63
C SER A 53 -1.53 20.75 16.26
N TYR A 54 -0.95 21.65 17.06
CA TYR A 54 -1.03 23.08 16.89
C TYR A 54 -0.05 23.58 15.83
N LEU A 55 1.16 23.04 15.76
CA LEU A 55 2.09 23.25 14.63
C LEU A 55 1.41 22.92 13.29
N LYS A 56 0.73 21.78 13.20
CA LYS A 56 -0.01 21.36 11.99
C LYS A 56 -1.13 22.35 11.62
N ILE A 57 -1.86 22.87 12.61
CA ILE A 57 -2.89 23.90 12.39
C ILE A 57 -2.27 25.19 11.84
N VAL A 58 -1.14 25.63 12.40
CA VAL A 58 -0.44 26.84 11.96
C VAL A 58 0.06 26.68 10.51
N ILE A 59 0.62 25.53 10.17
CA ILE A 59 1.06 25.21 8.82
C ILE A 59 -0.12 25.21 7.85
N LYS A 60 -1.23 24.54 8.18
CA LYS A 60 -2.47 24.55 7.37
C LYS A 60 -3.03 25.96 7.18
N LYS A 61 -3.02 26.79 8.22
CA LYS A 61 -3.46 28.20 8.15
C LYS A 61 -2.55 29.03 7.24
N LYS A 62 -1.23 28.80 7.26
CA LYS A 62 -0.29 29.41 6.30
C LYS A 62 -0.67 29.02 4.87
N PHE A 63 -0.84 27.73 4.59
CA PHE A 63 -1.17 27.27 3.23
C PHE A 63 -2.50 27.83 2.72
N ARG A 64 -3.47 28.06 3.62
CA ARG A 64 -4.73 28.75 3.29
C ARG A 64 -4.52 30.22 2.88
N LEU A 65 -3.59 30.93 3.52
CA LEU A 65 -3.34 32.35 3.28
C LEU A 65 -2.38 32.59 2.11
N GLN A 66 -1.44 31.67 1.86
CA GLN A 66 -0.40 31.83 0.85
C GLN A 66 0.10 30.48 0.32
N SER A 67 -0.40 30.12 -0.87
CA SER A 67 0.10 28.99 -1.66
C SER A 67 1.45 29.34 -2.26
N THR A 68 2.45 28.48 -2.10
CA THR A 68 3.81 28.68 -2.65
C THR A 68 3.93 28.20 -4.10
N ALA A 69 2.95 27.43 -4.57
CA ALA A 69 2.77 27.07 -5.98
C ALA A 69 1.79 28.05 -6.65
N PRO A 70 2.04 28.46 -7.91
CA PRO A 70 1.14 29.35 -8.64
C PRO A 70 -0.23 28.67 -8.82
N LEU A 71 -1.21 29.12 -8.04
CA LEU A 71 -2.61 28.78 -8.25
C LEU A 71 -3.11 29.55 -9.48
N LEU A 72 -3.63 28.84 -10.48
CA LEU A 72 -4.26 29.39 -11.69
C LEU A 72 -5.60 30.13 -11.42
N LEU A 73 -5.86 30.59 -10.19
CA LEU A 73 -7.11 31.23 -9.80
C LEU A 73 -6.84 32.54 -9.04
N SER A 74 -7.60 33.58 -9.40
CA SER A 74 -7.52 34.94 -8.85
C SER A 74 -7.68 34.98 -7.32
N GLN A 75 -6.77 35.71 -6.65
CA GLN A 75 -6.69 35.91 -5.19
C GLN A 75 -7.98 36.46 -4.53
N GLU A 76 -8.93 36.95 -5.30
CA GLU A 76 -10.13 37.64 -4.82
C GLU A 76 -11.19 36.69 -4.21
N ILE A 77 -11.20 35.41 -4.61
CA ILE A 77 -12.16 34.40 -4.12
C ILE A 77 -11.81 33.93 -2.69
N ILE A 78 -10.53 33.90 -2.31
CA ILE A 78 -10.07 33.45 -0.98
C ILE A 78 -10.46 34.46 0.12
N ARG A 79 -10.68 35.73 -0.23
CA ARG A 79 -10.90 36.82 0.73
C ARG A 79 -12.32 36.92 1.29
N LYS A 80 -13.31 36.24 0.69
CA LYS A 80 -14.75 36.46 1.00
C LYS A 80 -15.42 35.46 1.95
N GLY A 81 -14.68 34.54 2.59
CA GLY A 81 -15.09 33.93 3.86
C GLY A 81 -16.52 33.37 3.97
N LEU A 82 -17.03 32.73 2.93
CA LEU A 82 -18.31 32.01 2.94
C LEU A 82 -18.02 30.57 2.52
N ASP A 83 -18.40 29.63 3.40
CA ASP A 83 -18.19 28.17 3.38
C ASP A 83 -16.90 27.62 3.98
N PHE A 84 -17.07 26.93 5.11
CA PHE A 84 -16.04 26.16 5.81
C PHE A 84 -15.78 24.77 5.17
N GLU A 85 -16.47 24.42 4.07
CA GLU A 85 -16.32 23.16 3.32
C GLU A 85 -15.40 23.23 2.09
N LEU A 86 -14.83 24.40 1.75
CA LEU A 86 -13.88 24.53 0.65
C LEU A 86 -12.45 24.75 1.16
N MET A 87 -11.85 23.69 1.71
CA MET A 87 -10.41 23.48 1.56
C MET A 87 -10.15 23.02 0.12
N PRO A 88 -9.02 23.34 -0.54
CA PRO A 88 -8.63 22.59 -1.72
C PRO A 88 -8.01 21.27 -1.26
N PHE A 89 -8.80 20.41 -0.60
CA PHE A 89 -8.58 18.98 -0.68
C PHE A 89 -9.17 18.54 -2.01
N GLY A 90 -8.33 18.57 -3.05
CA GLY A 90 -8.69 18.19 -4.41
C GLY A 90 -8.86 19.37 -5.37
N ALA A 91 -7.76 19.86 -5.94
CA ALA A 91 -7.79 20.24 -7.36
C ALA A 91 -7.48 18.95 -8.14
N PRO A 92 -8.49 18.22 -8.63
CA PRO A 92 -8.29 16.87 -9.12
C PRO A 92 -7.45 16.92 -10.41
N ARG A 93 -6.43 16.06 -10.47
CA ARG A 93 -5.57 15.74 -11.64
C ARG A 93 -4.33 16.62 -11.95
N ARG A 94 -3.96 17.63 -11.14
CA ARG A 94 -2.67 18.37 -11.30
C ARG A 94 -1.99 18.82 -9.99
N GLY A 95 -2.18 18.09 -8.89
CA GLY A 95 -1.41 18.36 -7.66
C GLY A 95 0.06 17.98 -7.84
N CYS A 96 1.00 18.82 -7.39
CA CYS A 96 2.41 18.45 -7.33
C CYS A 96 2.55 17.16 -6.51
N PRO A 97 3.11 16.06 -7.04
CA PRO A 97 3.30 14.81 -6.29
C PRO A 97 4.09 15.02 -4.99
N GLY A 98 4.94 16.05 -4.97
CA GLY A 98 5.74 16.44 -3.81
C GLY A 98 5.00 17.21 -2.72
N ILE A 99 3.72 17.59 -2.86
CA ILE A 99 3.08 18.48 -1.87
C ILE A 99 2.98 17.87 -0.47
N TYR A 100 2.73 16.57 -0.37
CA TYR A 100 2.67 15.86 0.92
C TYR A 100 4.06 15.69 1.53
N MET A 101 5.05 15.46 0.68
CA MET A 101 6.46 15.43 1.05
C MET A 101 6.90 16.81 1.56
N GLU A 102 6.51 17.89 0.88
CA GLU A 102 6.80 19.28 1.24
C GLU A 102 6.14 19.67 2.57
N ILE A 103 4.89 19.25 2.83
CA ILE A 103 4.22 19.47 4.11
C ILE A 103 5.00 18.76 5.23
N ALA A 104 5.39 17.50 5.05
CA ALA A 104 6.17 16.75 6.04
C ALA A 104 7.55 17.37 6.29
N THR A 105 8.25 17.80 5.23
CA THR A 105 9.54 18.51 5.34
C THR A 105 9.40 19.85 6.06
N MET A 106 8.32 20.59 5.79
CA MET A 106 8.03 21.85 6.47
C MET A 106 7.75 21.64 7.96
N GLU A 107 6.93 20.65 8.30
CA GLU A 107 6.62 20.29 9.69
C GLU A 107 7.90 19.97 10.46
N LEU A 108 8.76 19.12 9.92
CA LEU A 108 10.02 18.71 10.55
C LEU A 108 11.04 19.85 10.66
N ALA A 109 11.19 20.65 9.61
CA ALA A 109 12.14 21.76 9.59
C ALA A 109 11.73 22.86 10.58
N LEU A 110 10.46 23.27 10.58
CA LEU A 110 9.95 24.27 11.52
C LEU A 110 10.00 23.75 12.95
N ALA A 111 9.63 22.48 13.19
CA ALA A 111 9.68 21.91 14.53
C ALA A 111 11.11 21.98 15.11
N ASN A 112 12.12 21.59 14.33
CA ASN A 112 13.51 21.62 14.79
C ASN A 112 14.07 23.05 14.96
N LEU A 113 13.71 24.00 14.10
CA LEU A 113 14.11 25.40 14.26
C LEU A 113 13.48 26.05 15.50
N LEU A 114 12.19 25.80 15.74
CA LEU A 114 11.44 26.37 16.86
C LEU A 114 11.77 25.68 18.19
N CYS A 115 12.14 24.40 18.16
CA CYS A 115 12.60 23.68 19.33
C CYS A 115 13.88 24.29 19.90
N LYS A 116 14.87 24.57 19.04
CA LYS A 116 16.25 24.90 19.44
C LYS A 116 16.51 26.38 19.69
N PHE A 117 15.70 27.26 19.12
CA PHE A 117 15.93 28.70 19.17
C PHE A 117 14.67 29.47 19.50
N ASP A 118 14.85 30.53 20.27
CA ASP A 118 13.92 31.64 20.38
C ASP A 118 14.26 32.66 19.29
N TRP A 119 13.28 32.92 18.42
CA TRP A 119 13.49 33.72 17.23
C TRP A 119 12.93 35.12 17.39
N GLU A 120 13.76 36.11 17.11
CA GLU A 120 13.39 37.52 17.16
C GLU A 120 13.77 38.27 15.88
N MET A 121 13.15 39.43 15.71
CA MET A 121 13.48 40.35 14.63
C MET A 121 14.71 41.17 15.00
N PRO A 122 15.64 41.45 14.07
CA PRO A 122 16.80 42.29 14.34
C PRO A 122 16.41 43.68 14.84
N VAL A 123 17.27 44.28 15.67
CA VAL A 123 17.07 45.63 16.22
C VAL A 123 16.83 46.63 15.08
N GLY A 124 15.71 47.36 15.15
CA GLY A 124 15.31 48.34 14.14
C GLY A 124 14.38 47.81 13.04
N MET A 125 14.02 46.52 13.06
CA MET A 125 13.02 45.92 12.16
C MET A 125 11.68 45.73 12.89
N ASN A 126 10.58 46.12 12.27
CA ASN A 126 9.21 45.96 12.80
C ASN A 126 8.38 44.99 11.93
N LYS A 127 7.17 44.63 12.40
CA LYS A 127 6.29 43.68 11.70
C LYS A 127 5.83 44.16 10.33
N ASP A 128 5.73 45.47 10.13
CA ASP A 128 5.31 46.08 8.87
C ASP A 128 6.43 46.07 7.82
N ASP A 129 7.69 45.88 8.25
CA ASP A 129 8.86 45.69 7.39
C ASP A 129 8.96 44.26 6.81
N LEU A 130 8.11 43.33 7.27
CA LEU A 130 8.06 41.97 6.72
C LEU A 130 7.42 41.98 5.33
N ASP A 131 8.22 41.66 4.31
CA ASP A 131 7.71 41.56 2.94
C ASP A 131 6.79 40.34 2.76
N PHE A 132 5.53 40.63 2.43
CA PHE A 132 4.51 39.65 2.02
C PHE A 132 4.21 39.71 0.51
N ASN A 133 4.87 40.60 -0.24
CA ASN A 133 4.68 40.70 -1.69
C ASN A 133 5.36 39.54 -2.40
N VAL A 134 4.73 39.06 -3.47
CA VAL A 134 5.17 37.87 -4.21
C VAL A 134 5.73 38.27 -5.58
N ILE A 135 6.81 37.61 -6.01
CA ILE A 135 7.28 37.63 -7.41
C ILE A 135 6.53 36.53 -8.18
N PRO A 136 5.81 36.84 -9.25
CA PRO A 136 5.20 35.83 -10.11
C PRO A 136 6.29 34.93 -10.73
N GLY A 137 6.13 33.61 -10.62
CA GLY A 137 7.09 32.62 -11.10
C GLY A 137 6.60 31.19 -10.88
N VAL A 138 7.41 30.20 -11.27
CA VAL A 138 7.13 28.77 -11.02
C VAL A 138 7.06 28.48 -9.50
N VAL A 139 7.79 29.26 -8.70
CA VAL A 139 7.76 29.28 -7.24
C VAL A 139 7.48 30.71 -6.78
N MET A 140 6.60 30.88 -5.79
CA MET A 140 6.23 32.20 -5.26
C MET A 140 7.25 32.72 -4.23
N HIS A 141 8.28 33.43 -4.71
CA HIS A 141 9.30 34.07 -3.87
C HIS A 141 8.85 35.44 -3.31
N LYS A 142 9.49 35.89 -2.23
CA LYS A 142 9.34 37.26 -1.70
C LYS A 142 9.95 38.29 -2.64
N LYS A 143 9.28 39.44 -2.80
CA LYS A 143 9.63 40.49 -3.79
C LYS A 143 10.93 41.21 -3.49
N ARG A 144 11.26 41.54 -2.23
CA ARG A 144 12.36 42.48 -1.99
C ARG A 144 13.29 42.29 -0.80
N ASN A 145 13.11 41.38 0.16
CA ASN A 145 14.06 41.27 1.28
C ASN A 145 14.42 39.82 1.68
N ALA A 146 15.69 39.61 2.04
CA ALA A 146 16.14 38.44 2.78
C ALA A 146 15.49 38.43 4.17
N LEU A 147 14.98 37.28 4.62
CA LEU A 147 14.47 37.14 5.97
C LEU A 147 15.68 37.08 6.92
N CYS A 148 15.94 38.17 7.63
CA CYS A 148 17.01 38.25 8.62
C CYS A 148 16.40 38.02 10.01
N LEU A 149 16.92 37.03 10.72
CA LEU A 149 16.44 36.63 12.04
C LEU A 149 17.58 36.55 13.03
N VAL A 150 17.30 36.85 14.29
CA VAL A 150 18.20 36.59 15.40
C VAL A 150 17.66 35.38 16.15
N GLY A 151 18.45 34.32 16.21
CA GLY A 151 18.13 33.12 16.97
C GLY A 151 18.93 33.10 18.27
N HIS A 152 18.23 33.15 19.40
CA HIS A 152 18.80 32.90 20.72
C HIS A 152 18.64 31.42 21.04
N LYS A 153 19.74 30.72 21.34
CA LYS A 153 19.67 29.29 21.65
C LYS A 153 18.82 29.07 22.89
N PHE A 154 17.79 28.23 22.79
CA PHE A 154 16.96 27.90 23.94
C PHE A 154 17.73 26.95 24.87
N THR A 155 17.78 27.30 26.15
CA THR A 155 18.34 26.46 27.21
C THR A 155 17.21 25.90 28.06
N TRP A 156 17.19 24.58 28.20
CA TRP A 156 16.27 23.91 29.11
C TRP A 156 16.58 24.33 30.54
N PRO A 157 15.57 24.69 31.35
CA PRO A 157 15.80 24.97 32.76
C PRO A 157 16.36 23.71 33.44
N GLU A 158 17.57 23.77 34.00
CA GLU A 158 18.10 22.69 34.83
C GLU A 158 17.16 22.47 36.03
N LEU A 159 16.52 21.31 36.09
CA LEU A 159 15.74 20.88 37.26
C LEU A 159 16.71 20.50 38.39
N VAL A 160 17.20 21.49 39.14
CA VAL A 160 17.91 21.23 40.39
C VAL A 160 16.89 20.84 41.46
N ARG A 161 16.72 19.54 41.72
CA ARG A 161 16.02 19.07 42.93
C ARG A 161 16.95 19.25 44.14
N LYS A 162 16.75 20.32 44.91
CA LYS A 162 17.21 20.39 46.31
C LYS A 162 16.01 20.60 47.22
N ASN A 163 15.75 19.61 48.08
CA ASN A 163 14.86 19.64 49.24
C ASN A 163 13.43 20.17 48.99
N GLY A 164 12.72 19.61 48.02
CA GLY A 164 11.26 19.67 47.98
C GLY A 164 10.61 21.01 47.61
N GLN A 165 11.36 22.03 47.24
CA GLN A 165 10.83 23.26 46.65
C GLN A 165 11.39 23.47 45.24
N VAL A 166 10.48 23.71 44.28
CA VAL A 166 10.82 24.00 42.88
C VAL A 166 11.20 25.46 42.78
N ALA A 167 12.49 25.77 42.59
CA ALA A 167 12.96 27.09 42.21
C ALA A 167 13.56 27.05 40.80
N LYS A 168 13.12 27.96 39.92
CA LYS A 168 13.73 28.17 38.60
C LYS A 168 15.10 28.82 38.79
N SER A 169 16.18 28.18 38.39
CA SER A 169 17.49 28.84 38.32
C SER A 169 17.49 29.79 37.12
N THR A 170 17.74 31.07 37.37
CA THR A 170 18.05 32.05 36.32
C THR A 170 19.55 31.91 36.03
N ILE A 171 19.90 31.17 34.99
CA ILE A 171 21.28 31.13 34.51
C ILE A 171 21.40 32.21 33.44
N GLU A 172 21.93 33.38 33.83
CA GLU A 172 22.60 34.28 32.89
C GLU A 172 23.87 33.57 32.42
N LYS A 173 23.86 33.07 31.19
CA LYS A 173 25.06 32.65 30.47
C LYS A 173 25.00 33.27 29.10
N ASP A 174 26.09 33.94 28.71
CA ASP A 174 26.33 34.48 27.37
C ASP A 174 25.86 33.47 26.32
N ASN A 175 24.71 33.78 25.74
CA ASN A 175 24.06 32.90 24.80
C ASN A 175 24.57 33.32 23.41
N PRO A 176 25.26 32.46 22.65
CA PRO A 176 25.79 32.87 21.36
C PRO A 176 24.62 33.26 20.44
N GLU A 177 24.53 34.55 20.12
CA GLU A 177 23.56 35.05 19.14
C GLU A 177 23.92 34.52 17.76
N VAL A 178 23.02 33.74 17.17
CA VAL A 178 23.18 33.31 15.78
C VAL A 178 22.31 34.21 14.92
N THR A 179 22.95 35.15 14.22
CA THR A 179 22.27 35.94 13.20
C THR A 179 22.13 35.08 11.94
N VAL A 180 20.89 34.70 11.61
CA VAL A 180 20.57 33.89 10.43
C VAL A 180 20.00 34.80 9.35
N ARG A 181 20.75 34.95 8.26
CA ARG A 181 20.30 35.68 7.06
C ARG A 181 19.85 34.69 6.00
N ILE A 182 18.53 34.62 5.77
CA ILE A 182 17.95 33.74 4.75
C ILE A 182 17.71 34.55 3.48
N LEU A 183 18.61 34.40 2.51
CA LEU A 183 18.59 35.15 1.24
C LEU A 183 17.49 34.64 0.28
N PRO A 184 16.85 35.52 -0.51
CA PRO A 184 16.00 35.08 -1.60
C PRO A 184 16.87 34.42 -2.69
N PRO A 185 16.37 33.33 -3.30
CA PRO A 185 17.07 32.62 -4.37
C PRO A 185 17.18 33.55 -5.59
N GLY A 186 18.42 33.79 -6.04
CA GLY A 186 18.70 34.63 -7.22
C GLY A 186 19.73 35.76 -7.06
N ARG A 187 20.29 36.00 -5.86
CA ARG A 187 21.39 37.00 -5.66
C ARG A 187 22.64 36.51 -4.94
N GLY A 188 22.60 35.33 -4.30
CA GLY A 188 23.80 34.62 -3.84
C GLY A 188 24.02 33.43 -4.76
N GLY A 189 25.26 33.24 -5.23
CA GLY A 189 25.61 32.08 -6.05
C GLY A 189 25.35 30.78 -5.30
N PHE A 190 25.44 29.68 -6.04
CA PHE A 190 25.34 28.29 -5.56
C PHE A 190 26.14 27.99 -4.26
N SER A 191 27.10 28.84 -3.87
CA SER A 191 27.95 28.73 -2.68
C SER A 191 27.26 29.09 -1.35
N ASP A 192 26.29 30.00 -1.33
CA ASP A 192 25.79 30.54 -0.04
C ASP A 192 24.70 29.64 0.56
N PHE A 193 23.96 28.93 -0.29
CA PHE A 193 23.01 27.89 0.14
C PHE A 193 23.73 26.62 0.62
N VAL A 194 24.91 26.35 0.05
CA VAL A 194 25.81 25.31 0.52
C VAL A 194 26.22 25.59 1.97
N ALA A 195 26.36 26.84 2.43
CA ALA A 195 26.74 27.13 3.83
C ALA A 195 25.62 26.83 4.86
N ILE A 196 24.37 27.16 4.55
CA ILE A 196 23.23 26.85 5.46
C ILE A 196 22.97 25.34 5.48
N VAL A 197 23.05 24.67 4.33
CA VAL A 197 22.93 23.20 4.24
C VAL A 197 24.17 22.49 4.78
N PHE A 198 25.38 23.04 4.67
CA PHE A 198 26.62 22.50 5.27
C PHE A 198 26.61 22.58 6.80
N MET A 199 25.99 23.62 7.38
CA MET A 199 25.78 23.69 8.83
C MET A 199 24.83 22.59 9.32
N PHE A 200 23.91 22.12 8.48
CA PHE A 200 23.11 20.91 8.75
C PHE A 200 23.84 19.60 8.41
N SER A 201 24.81 19.64 7.49
CA SER A 201 25.63 18.47 7.11
C SER A 201 26.68 18.14 8.15
N LEU A 202 27.38 19.10 8.77
CA LEU A 202 28.56 18.79 9.60
C LEU A 202 28.26 17.92 10.84
N THR A 203 27.02 17.89 11.34
CA THR A 203 26.61 16.96 12.42
C THR A 203 26.12 15.62 11.91
N ILE A 204 25.74 15.50 10.63
CA ILE A 204 25.37 14.23 9.98
C ILE A 204 26.61 13.55 9.38
N THR A 205 27.58 14.31 8.87
CA THR A 205 28.83 13.79 8.30
C THR A 205 29.78 13.21 9.35
N ALA A 206 29.53 13.43 10.65
CA ALA A 206 30.38 12.95 11.73
C ALA A 206 30.08 11.50 12.21
N MET A 207 29.05 10.81 11.69
CA MET A 207 28.69 9.46 12.19
C MET A 207 28.46 8.37 11.12
N LEU A 208 28.66 8.62 9.83
CA LEU A 208 28.63 7.56 8.81
C LEU A 208 29.85 7.69 7.89
N SER A 209 30.55 6.57 7.71
CA SER A 209 31.83 6.42 7.05
C SER A 209 31.96 7.20 5.74
N MET A 210 33.02 8.01 5.68
CA MET A 210 33.56 8.73 4.51
C MET A 210 33.92 7.78 3.35
N SER A 211 32.93 7.26 2.63
CA SER A 211 33.19 6.47 1.41
C SER A 211 32.14 6.61 0.31
N LEU A 212 31.05 7.37 0.50
CA LEU A 212 29.98 7.49 -0.51
C LEU A 212 29.65 8.91 -0.96
N LEU A 213 30.52 9.89 -0.69
CA LEU A 213 30.23 11.31 -0.95
C LEU A 213 30.93 11.88 -2.20
N LEU A 214 31.42 11.04 -3.11
CA LEU A 214 32.18 11.51 -4.28
C LEU A 214 31.65 11.06 -5.65
N ILE A 215 30.45 10.50 -5.76
CA ILE A 215 29.89 10.16 -7.08
C ILE A 215 28.44 10.64 -7.18
N LEU A 216 28.28 11.94 -7.47
CA LEU A 216 27.35 12.56 -8.44
C LEU A 216 27.09 14.03 -8.02
N PRO A 217 27.70 15.04 -8.69
CA PRO A 217 27.34 16.43 -8.49
C PRO A 217 26.03 16.71 -9.24
N GLY A 218 24.91 16.92 -8.53
CA GLY A 218 23.66 17.35 -9.17
C GLY A 218 22.38 17.17 -8.34
N VAL A 219 21.30 17.82 -8.81
CA VAL A 219 19.96 17.89 -8.16
C VAL A 219 19.31 16.51 -7.92
N HIS A 220 19.79 15.46 -8.58
CA HIS A 220 19.41 14.07 -8.32
C HIS A 220 19.76 13.60 -6.90
N GLY A 221 20.89 14.05 -6.33
CA GLY A 221 21.30 13.67 -4.98
C GLY A 221 20.39 14.22 -3.87
N PHE A 222 19.80 15.39 -4.07
CA PHE A 222 18.98 16.06 -3.04
C PHE A 222 17.53 15.56 -2.99
N LEU A 223 16.93 15.21 -4.13
CA LEU A 223 15.63 14.51 -4.17
C LEU A 223 15.77 13.09 -3.64
N ALA A 224 16.85 12.39 -3.97
CA ALA A 224 17.18 11.11 -3.35
C ALA A 224 17.30 11.24 -1.83
N LEU A 225 17.98 12.26 -1.30
CA LEU A 225 18.08 12.50 0.14
C LEU A 225 16.72 12.75 0.82
N ASN A 226 15.82 13.53 0.22
CA ASN A 226 14.50 13.78 0.79
C ASN A 226 13.57 12.55 0.65
N LEU A 227 13.64 11.80 -0.45
CA LEU A 227 12.87 10.55 -0.65
C LEU A 227 13.35 9.43 0.28
N VAL A 228 14.67 9.33 0.46
CA VAL A 228 15.30 8.44 1.43
C VAL A 228 14.89 8.83 2.85
N GLN A 229 14.90 10.11 3.21
CA GLN A 229 14.41 10.58 4.50
C GLN A 229 12.93 10.24 4.71
N PHE A 230 12.09 10.40 3.68
CA PHE A 230 10.68 10.05 3.74
C PHE A 230 10.46 8.55 3.98
N ILE A 231 11.20 7.67 3.30
CA ILE A 231 11.15 6.21 3.51
C ILE A 231 11.68 5.80 4.88
N LEU A 232 12.69 6.52 5.41
CA LEU A 232 13.16 6.32 6.78
C LEU A 232 12.10 6.68 7.82
N THR A 233 11.15 7.55 7.47
CA THR A 233 10.08 8.03 8.36
C THR A 233 8.72 7.34 8.14
N MET A 234 8.68 6.33 7.28
CA MET A 234 7.47 5.55 7.04
C MET A 234 7.11 4.70 8.26
N PRO A 235 5.81 4.56 8.62
CA PRO A 235 5.40 3.65 9.67
C PRO A 235 5.94 2.23 9.45
N LYS A 236 6.41 1.59 10.53
CA LYS A 236 7.05 0.27 10.48
C LYS A 236 6.20 -0.79 9.76
N HIS A 237 4.87 -0.71 9.89
CA HIS A 237 3.93 -1.65 9.28
C HIS A 237 3.82 -1.50 7.76
N LEU A 238 4.01 -0.29 7.21
CA LEU A 238 4.00 -0.05 5.76
C LEU A 238 5.36 -0.28 5.11
N LYS A 239 6.44 -0.05 5.85
CA LYS A 239 7.81 -0.11 5.32
C LYS A 239 8.12 -1.45 4.65
N SER A 240 7.75 -2.57 5.29
CA SER A 240 7.95 -3.90 4.71
C SER A 240 7.11 -4.12 3.45
N CYS A 241 5.84 -3.70 3.47
CA CYS A 241 4.94 -3.77 2.32
C CYS A 241 5.46 -2.95 1.13
N PHE A 242 5.95 -1.74 1.40
CA PHE A 242 6.51 -0.86 0.38
C PHE A 242 7.81 -1.41 -0.21
N LEU A 243 8.76 -1.84 0.63
CA LEU A 243 10.02 -2.41 0.16
C LEU A 243 9.79 -3.70 -0.65
N TYR A 244 8.82 -4.52 -0.27
CA TYR A 244 8.46 -5.74 -1.00
C TYR A 244 8.06 -5.48 -2.47
N LEU A 245 7.54 -4.29 -2.79
CA LEU A 245 7.19 -3.93 -4.17
C LEU A 245 8.40 -3.91 -5.11
N GLY A 246 9.63 -3.83 -4.59
CA GLY A 246 10.85 -3.96 -5.40
C GLY A 246 11.08 -5.36 -5.97
N MET A 247 10.29 -6.37 -5.54
CA MET A 247 10.31 -7.69 -6.19
C MET A 247 9.71 -7.66 -7.59
N PHE A 248 8.83 -6.71 -7.89
CA PHE A 248 8.17 -6.60 -9.19
C PHE A 248 9.05 -5.77 -10.14
N PRO A 249 9.06 -6.08 -11.45
CA PRO A 249 9.76 -5.25 -12.44
C PRO A 249 9.26 -3.80 -12.47
N GLU A 250 10.07 -2.92 -13.04
CA GLU A 250 9.67 -1.53 -13.32
C GLU A 250 8.40 -1.48 -14.18
N ASP A 251 7.55 -0.48 -13.95
CA ASP A 251 6.23 -0.31 -14.59
C ASP A 251 5.24 -1.49 -14.47
N TYR A 252 5.57 -2.54 -13.72
CA TYR A 252 4.73 -3.73 -13.64
C TYR A 252 3.38 -3.44 -12.95
N ALA A 253 2.29 -3.72 -13.67
CA ALA A 253 0.92 -3.63 -13.20
C ALA A 253 0.58 -4.77 -12.21
N VAL A 254 0.78 -4.54 -10.91
CA VAL A 254 0.53 -5.55 -9.88
C VAL A 254 -0.97 -5.67 -9.59
N ASN A 255 -1.52 -6.88 -9.66
CA ASN A 255 -2.88 -7.13 -9.17
C ASN A 255 -2.95 -6.97 -7.64
N CYS A 256 -3.78 -6.06 -7.15
CA CYS A 256 -3.83 -5.71 -5.72
C CYS A 256 -4.26 -6.89 -4.83
N ALA A 257 -5.14 -7.77 -5.32
CA ALA A 257 -5.55 -8.96 -4.55
C ALA A 257 -4.44 -10.01 -4.47
N ARG A 258 -3.56 -10.10 -5.47
CA ARG A 258 -2.34 -10.92 -5.42
C ARG A 258 -1.36 -10.33 -4.39
N LEU A 259 -1.08 -9.04 -4.50
CA LEU A 259 -0.16 -8.33 -3.60
C LEU A 259 -0.55 -8.45 -2.11
N VAL A 260 -1.84 -8.26 -1.80
CA VAL A 260 -2.37 -8.42 -0.43
C VAL A 260 -2.07 -9.81 0.12
N ARG A 261 -2.27 -10.87 -0.66
CA ARG A 261 -2.04 -12.25 -0.21
C ARG A 261 -0.57 -12.56 -0.01
N LEU A 262 0.30 -11.97 -0.84
CA LEU A 262 1.74 -12.01 -0.62
C LEU A 262 2.09 -11.33 0.72
N TRP A 263 1.69 -10.08 0.96
CA TRP A 263 1.97 -9.43 2.26
C TRP A 263 1.48 -10.20 3.49
N ILE A 264 0.34 -10.89 3.37
CA ILE A 264 -0.19 -11.78 4.42
C ILE A 264 0.71 -13.02 4.61
N ALA A 265 1.13 -13.66 3.53
CA ALA A 265 1.99 -14.85 3.57
C ALA A 265 3.36 -14.55 4.20
N GLU A 266 4.00 -13.43 3.82
CA GLU A 266 5.23 -12.98 4.47
C GLU A 266 5.04 -12.66 5.96
N GLY A 267 3.83 -12.22 6.33
CA GLY A 267 3.45 -11.86 7.70
C GLY A 267 3.67 -10.39 8.04
N PHE A 268 3.62 -9.50 7.03
CA PHE A 268 3.71 -8.05 7.26
C PHE A 268 2.44 -7.48 7.90
N VAL A 269 1.32 -8.15 7.66
CA VAL A 269 0.00 -7.73 8.12
C VAL A 269 -0.28 -8.33 9.49
N LYS A 270 -0.64 -7.46 10.45
CA LYS A 270 -1.00 -7.87 11.80
C LYS A 270 -2.51 -7.87 11.95
N GLN A 271 -3.03 -8.92 12.56
CA GLN A 271 -4.45 -9.03 12.88
C GLN A 271 -4.89 -7.88 13.79
N ARG A 272 -5.99 -7.21 13.44
CA ARG A 272 -6.67 -6.19 14.25
C ARG A 272 -8.03 -6.72 14.67
N ASP A 273 -8.49 -6.35 15.86
CA ASP A 273 -9.81 -6.76 16.35
C ASP A 273 -10.91 -6.30 15.38
N GLY A 274 -11.77 -7.25 14.99
CA GLY A 274 -12.92 -6.99 14.12
C GLY A 274 -12.64 -6.83 12.62
N ALA A 275 -11.40 -6.95 12.15
CA ALA A 275 -11.05 -6.82 10.72
C ALA A 275 -10.32 -8.06 10.19
N THR A 276 -10.52 -8.46 8.93
CA THR A 276 -9.74 -9.56 8.32
C THR A 276 -8.32 -9.13 7.98
N LEU A 277 -7.39 -10.08 7.86
CA LEU A 277 -6.04 -9.78 7.37
C LEU A 277 -6.07 -9.12 5.99
N GLU A 278 -6.99 -9.52 5.10
CA GLU A 278 -7.13 -8.87 3.80
C GLU A 278 -7.63 -7.43 3.89
N GLU A 279 -8.56 -7.12 4.80
CA GLU A 279 -9.02 -5.75 5.04
C GLU A 279 -7.87 -4.87 5.53
N VAL A 280 -7.13 -5.31 6.55
CA VAL A 280 -5.96 -4.58 7.07
C VAL A 280 -4.90 -4.38 5.98
N ALA A 281 -4.61 -5.41 5.18
CA ALA A 281 -3.67 -5.32 4.07
C ALA A 281 -4.13 -4.32 2.98
N ARG A 282 -5.45 -4.28 2.71
CA ARG A 282 -6.03 -3.33 1.75
C ARG A 282 -5.99 -1.90 2.28
N GLU A 283 -6.17 -1.70 3.59
CA GLU A 283 -5.96 -0.39 4.24
C GLU A 283 -4.50 0.06 4.07
N TYR A 284 -3.52 -0.82 4.29
CA TYR A 284 -2.11 -0.51 4.08
C TYR A 284 -1.82 -0.08 2.63
N LEU A 285 -2.35 -0.82 1.65
CA LEU A 285 -2.21 -0.45 0.24
C LEU A 285 -2.87 0.91 -0.06
N THR A 286 -4.06 1.14 0.49
CA THR A 286 -4.79 2.41 0.33
C THR A 286 -3.99 3.58 0.91
N GLU A 287 -3.34 3.38 2.06
CA GLU A 287 -2.48 4.39 2.66
C GLU A 287 -1.24 4.67 1.81
N LEU A 288 -0.58 3.64 1.25
CA LEU A 288 0.53 3.82 0.31
C LEU A 288 0.11 4.61 -0.94
N ILE A 289 -1.10 4.36 -1.45
CA ILE A 289 -1.68 5.09 -2.58
C ILE A 289 -1.97 6.55 -2.20
N HIS A 290 -2.61 6.80 -1.05
CA HIS A 290 -2.87 8.16 -0.57
C HIS A 290 -1.58 8.96 -0.31
N ARG A 291 -0.48 8.28 0.02
CA ARG A 291 0.86 8.87 0.17
C ARG A 291 1.59 9.07 -1.16
N ASN A 292 0.97 8.73 -2.30
CA ASN A 292 1.56 8.77 -3.65
C ASN A 292 2.84 7.93 -3.82
N LEU A 293 3.02 6.92 -2.97
CA LEU A 293 4.13 5.97 -3.09
C LEU A 293 3.83 4.85 -4.09
N VAL A 294 2.54 4.55 -4.24
CA VAL A 294 2.00 3.56 -5.15
C VAL A 294 0.89 4.24 -5.95
N GLN A 295 0.81 3.97 -7.24
CA GLN A 295 -0.21 4.52 -8.13
C GLN A 295 -1.31 3.49 -8.34
N ALA A 296 -2.56 3.92 -8.24
CA ALA A 296 -3.70 3.14 -8.70
C ALA A 296 -3.75 3.21 -10.24
N GLU A 297 -3.77 2.06 -10.90
CA GLU A 297 -3.76 1.97 -12.36
C GLU A 297 -5.16 1.65 -12.90
N LEU A 298 -5.77 0.58 -12.40
CA LEU A 298 -7.13 0.18 -12.74
C LEU A 298 -7.99 0.24 -11.49
N VAL A 299 -9.09 1.00 -11.55
CA VAL A 299 -10.06 1.15 -10.47
C VAL A 299 -11.42 0.74 -11.02
N ASP A 300 -12.08 -0.18 -10.33
CA ASP A 300 -13.46 -0.54 -10.66
C ASP A 300 -14.40 0.64 -10.40
N TYR A 301 -15.59 0.61 -10.99
CA TYR A 301 -16.60 1.66 -10.78
C TYR A 301 -17.07 1.80 -9.32
N ASP A 302 -16.85 0.78 -8.48
CA ASP A 302 -17.12 0.80 -7.04
C ASP A 302 -15.99 1.46 -6.22
N GLY A 303 -14.95 1.97 -6.90
CA GLY A 303 -13.79 2.59 -6.28
C GLY A 303 -12.73 1.59 -5.81
N VAL A 304 -12.94 0.28 -6.01
CA VAL A 304 -11.96 -0.74 -5.60
C VAL A 304 -10.81 -0.77 -6.61
N VAL A 305 -9.60 -0.51 -6.11
CA VAL A 305 -8.37 -0.62 -6.91
C VAL A 305 -8.09 -2.09 -7.26
N ARG A 306 -8.01 -2.39 -8.56
CA ARG A 306 -7.72 -3.72 -9.09
C ARG A 306 -6.24 -3.93 -9.36
N ASN A 307 -5.60 -2.93 -9.95
CA ASN A 307 -4.19 -2.94 -10.28
C ASN A 307 -3.51 -1.69 -9.72
N CYS A 308 -2.30 -1.87 -9.22
CA CYS A 308 -1.45 -0.80 -8.76
C CYS A 308 -0.04 -0.95 -9.33
N ARG A 309 0.67 0.16 -9.45
CA ARG A 309 2.06 0.20 -9.93
C ARG A 309 2.90 1.12 -9.08
N VAL A 310 4.20 0.88 -9.03
CA VAL A 310 5.16 1.82 -8.42
C VAL A 310 5.72 2.70 -9.52
N HIS A 311 5.79 4.01 -9.28
CA HIS A 311 6.44 4.93 -10.21
C HIS A 311 7.95 4.68 -10.24
N ASP A 312 8.59 4.77 -11.40
CA ASP A 312 10.02 4.52 -11.67
C ASP A 312 10.96 5.09 -10.60
N LEU A 313 10.86 6.40 -10.33
CA LEU A 313 11.63 7.05 -9.25
C LEU A 313 11.45 6.38 -7.88
N MET A 314 10.25 5.95 -7.51
CA MET A 314 10.02 5.25 -6.24
C MET A 314 10.57 3.82 -6.29
N HIS A 315 10.52 3.19 -7.46
CA HIS A 315 11.08 1.85 -7.70
C HIS A 315 12.60 1.85 -7.52
N GLU A 316 13.31 2.83 -8.12
CA GLU A 316 14.76 3.02 -7.91
C GLU A 316 15.11 3.19 -6.42
N VAL A 317 14.31 3.96 -5.68
CA VAL A 317 14.56 4.19 -4.26
C VAL A 317 14.29 2.92 -3.43
N ILE A 318 13.27 2.13 -3.78
CA ILE A 318 13.03 0.82 -3.14
C ILE A 318 14.22 -0.09 -3.38
N LEU A 319 14.69 -0.23 -4.63
CA LEU A 319 15.82 -1.09 -4.97
C LEU A 319 17.09 -0.66 -4.23
N SER A 320 17.42 0.64 -4.25
CA SER A 320 18.56 1.19 -3.51
C SER A 320 18.50 0.84 -2.02
N LYS A 321 17.33 0.96 -1.39
CA LYS A 321 17.18 0.62 0.03
C LYS A 321 17.16 -0.88 0.28
N ALA A 322 16.64 -1.68 -0.64
CA ALA A 322 16.63 -3.13 -0.56
C ALA A 322 18.05 -3.70 -0.68
N ASP A 323 18.90 -3.12 -1.53
CA ASP A 323 20.30 -3.48 -1.69
C ASP A 323 21.11 -3.19 -0.42
N GLU A 324 20.92 -2.01 0.19
CA GLU A 324 21.54 -1.67 1.49
C GLU A 324 21.20 -2.69 2.58
N LEU A 325 19.96 -3.18 2.58
CA LEU A 325 19.46 -4.14 3.55
C LEU A 325 19.66 -5.61 3.13
N ASN A 326 20.23 -5.87 1.95
CA ASN A 326 20.32 -7.19 1.32
C ASN A 326 18.98 -7.95 1.33
N LEU A 327 17.87 -7.25 1.08
CA LEU A 327 16.52 -7.84 1.15
C LEU A 327 16.13 -8.52 -0.15
N ILE A 328 16.37 -7.84 -1.28
CA ILE A 328 15.91 -8.26 -2.60
C ILE A 328 17.13 -8.55 -3.45
N GLN A 329 17.06 -9.64 -4.20
CA GLN A 329 17.99 -9.90 -5.28
C GLN A 329 17.19 -10.04 -6.58
N THR A 330 17.43 -9.14 -7.53
CA THR A 330 16.93 -9.26 -8.91
C THR A 330 18.01 -9.93 -9.75
N SER A 331 17.75 -11.13 -10.26
CA SER A 331 18.70 -11.83 -11.13
C SER A 331 18.16 -11.99 -12.53
N ALA A 332 18.92 -11.48 -13.51
CA ALA A 332 18.62 -11.60 -14.93
C ALA A 332 19.16 -12.89 -15.58
N LYS A 333 20.08 -13.61 -14.91
CA LYS A 333 20.90 -14.67 -15.56
C LYS A 333 21.24 -15.90 -14.70
N ASN A 334 21.12 -15.86 -13.36
CA ASN A 334 21.52 -16.97 -12.49
C ASN A 334 20.71 -17.07 -11.18
N ILE A 335 20.26 -18.27 -10.78
CA ILE A 335 19.84 -18.55 -9.38
C ILE A 335 21.08 -18.78 -8.51
N GLN A 336 22.04 -17.87 -8.60
CA GLN A 336 23.20 -17.86 -7.72
C GLN A 336 23.01 -16.67 -6.81
N CYS A 337 22.88 -16.92 -5.50
CA CYS A 337 22.87 -15.87 -4.48
C CYS A 337 24.33 -15.53 -4.14
N PRO A 338 24.93 -14.42 -4.64
CA PRO A 338 26.31 -14.08 -4.33
C PRO A 338 26.47 -13.80 -2.83
N ASN A 339 25.42 -13.25 -2.21
CA ASN A 339 25.46 -12.74 -0.84
C ASN A 339 24.92 -13.74 0.20
N GLN A 340 24.41 -14.92 -0.20
CA GLN A 340 23.79 -15.97 0.64
C GLN A 340 22.76 -15.50 1.70
N THR A 341 22.27 -14.27 1.63
CA THR A 341 21.50 -13.61 2.70
C THR A 341 20.18 -12.99 2.24
N ALA A 342 19.92 -12.96 0.93
CA ALA A 342 18.71 -12.35 0.37
C ALA A 342 17.44 -13.08 0.84
N ARG A 343 16.49 -12.31 1.35
CA ARG A 343 15.19 -12.82 1.83
C ARG A 343 14.17 -12.98 0.70
N TYR A 344 14.29 -12.14 -0.32
CA TYR A 344 13.37 -12.04 -1.45
C TYR A 344 14.14 -12.18 -2.75
N LEU A 345 13.71 -13.09 -3.61
CA LEU A 345 14.36 -13.36 -4.88
C LEU A 345 13.37 -13.11 -6.01
N SER A 346 13.70 -12.16 -6.88
CA SER A 346 12.97 -11.88 -8.11
C SER A 346 13.80 -12.39 -9.29
N ILE A 347 13.24 -13.33 -10.04
CA ILE A 347 13.93 -13.99 -11.15
C ILE A 347 13.26 -13.52 -12.43
N LYS A 348 14.04 -12.82 -13.24
CA LYS A 348 13.70 -12.47 -14.62
C LYS A 348 14.65 -13.22 -15.53
N ASP A 349 14.15 -14.02 -16.47
CA ASP A 349 15.05 -14.74 -17.39
C ASP A 349 14.58 -14.67 -18.83
N GLU A 350 15.20 -13.74 -19.57
CA GLU A 350 15.00 -13.56 -21.00
C GLU A 350 15.92 -14.46 -21.85
N SER A 351 16.91 -15.16 -21.25
CA SER A 351 17.96 -15.88 -21.97
C SER A 351 18.08 -17.36 -21.56
N ASN A 352 18.00 -18.27 -22.53
CA ASN A 352 17.86 -19.74 -22.37
C ASN A 352 19.00 -20.52 -21.64
N ASN A 353 19.77 -19.91 -20.74
CA ASN A 353 20.93 -20.53 -20.09
C ASN A 353 20.88 -20.42 -18.55
N VAL A 354 19.84 -20.97 -17.90
CA VAL A 354 19.86 -21.10 -16.44
C VAL A 354 20.92 -22.12 -16.02
N SER A 355 22.04 -21.65 -15.48
CA SER A 355 23.10 -22.49 -14.91
C SER A 355 23.00 -22.60 -13.38
N ARG A 356 23.58 -23.70 -12.87
CA ARG A 356 23.44 -24.38 -11.57
C ARG A 356 23.20 -23.52 -10.31
N SER A 357 22.29 -24.03 -9.46
CA SER A 357 21.88 -23.46 -8.17
C SER A 357 22.98 -23.50 -7.09
N GLY A 358 23.26 -22.35 -6.48
CA GLY A 358 23.77 -22.26 -5.12
C GLY A 358 22.63 -21.77 -4.23
N GLY A 359 22.03 -22.65 -3.44
CA GLY A 359 20.87 -22.35 -2.60
C GLY A 359 21.14 -21.28 -1.54
N CYS A 360 20.16 -20.44 -1.25
CA CYS A 360 20.18 -19.55 -0.08
C CYS A 360 19.21 -20.07 0.99
N SER A 361 19.74 -20.46 2.14
CA SER A 361 18.94 -21.02 3.24
C SER A 361 18.00 -20.02 3.91
N LYS A 362 18.14 -18.71 3.64
CA LYS A 362 17.39 -17.62 4.29
C LYS A 362 16.27 -17.02 3.43
N THR A 363 16.10 -17.45 2.19
CA THR A 363 15.09 -16.90 1.29
C THR A 363 13.69 -17.36 1.70
N HIS A 364 12.76 -16.43 1.78
CA HIS A 364 11.36 -16.67 2.12
C HIS A 364 10.43 -16.53 0.91
N SER A 365 10.74 -15.67 -0.06
CA SER A 365 9.89 -15.44 -1.23
C SER A 365 10.65 -15.57 -2.54
N ILE A 366 10.07 -16.29 -3.49
CA ILE A 366 10.55 -16.37 -4.88
C ILE A 366 9.39 -16.05 -5.82
N ILE A 367 9.61 -15.07 -6.71
CA ILE A 367 8.68 -14.72 -7.79
C ILE A 367 9.42 -14.75 -9.13
N PHE A 368 8.76 -15.31 -10.13
CA PHE A 368 9.26 -15.38 -11.50
C PHE A 368 8.54 -14.36 -12.40
N PHE A 369 9.30 -13.75 -13.32
CA PHE A 369 8.79 -12.85 -14.35
C PHE A 369 9.41 -13.19 -15.69
N GLU A 370 8.60 -13.17 -16.76
CA GLU A 370 9.07 -13.24 -18.15
C GLU A 370 10.02 -14.42 -18.45
N VAL A 371 9.74 -15.60 -17.88
CA VAL A 371 10.58 -16.79 -18.08
C VAL A 371 10.14 -17.58 -19.31
N ASN A 372 11.02 -17.71 -20.30
CA ASN A 372 10.74 -18.41 -21.56
C ASN A 372 10.81 -19.94 -21.45
N GLU A 373 11.75 -20.46 -20.66
CA GLU A 373 11.94 -21.89 -20.43
C GLU A 373 12.24 -22.16 -18.96
N PHE A 374 11.68 -23.25 -18.40
CA PHE A 374 11.91 -23.62 -17.01
C PHE A 374 12.49 -25.04 -16.90
N PRO A 375 13.82 -25.18 -16.69
CA PRO A 375 14.45 -26.49 -16.60
C PRO A 375 13.91 -27.31 -15.43
N LYS A 376 13.67 -28.60 -15.67
CA LYS A 376 13.24 -29.56 -14.64
C LYS A 376 14.19 -29.62 -13.45
N SER A 377 15.50 -29.60 -13.73
CA SER A 377 16.56 -29.60 -12.73
C SER A 377 16.48 -28.40 -11.80
N LEU A 378 16.04 -27.25 -12.31
CA LEU A 378 15.87 -26.03 -11.55
C LEU A 378 14.75 -26.18 -10.51
N LEU A 379 13.58 -26.71 -10.91
CA LEU A 379 12.46 -26.99 -10.00
C LEU A 379 12.89 -27.90 -8.85
N SER A 380 13.56 -29.00 -9.16
CA SER A 380 14.03 -29.94 -8.15
C SER A 380 15.05 -29.28 -7.22
N SER A 381 15.98 -28.49 -7.76
CA SER A 381 16.96 -27.77 -6.95
C SER A 381 16.33 -26.72 -6.04
N LEU A 382 15.27 -26.04 -6.48
CA LEU A 382 14.57 -25.04 -5.69
C LEU A 382 13.99 -25.67 -4.42
N PHE A 383 13.34 -26.83 -4.54
CA PHE A 383 12.63 -27.45 -3.41
C PHE A 383 13.54 -28.13 -2.40
N VAL A 384 14.77 -28.46 -2.81
CA VAL A 384 15.82 -28.97 -1.93
C VAL A 384 16.51 -27.84 -1.17
N ASN A 385 16.73 -26.70 -1.83
CA ASN A 385 17.62 -25.66 -1.31
C ASN A 385 16.91 -24.57 -0.49
N PHE A 386 15.62 -24.32 -0.74
CA PHE A 386 14.89 -23.19 -0.15
C PHE A 386 13.87 -23.66 0.90
N ILE A 387 14.31 -24.35 1.95
CA ILE A 387 13.42 -24.97 2.93
C ILE A 387 12.60 -23.98 3.78
N LEU A 388 13.03 -22.72 3.90
CA LEU A 388 12.34 -21.66 4.66
C LEU A 388 11.33 -20.88 3.82
N LEU A 389 11.05 -21.32 2.59
CA LEU A 389 10.17 -20.62 1.68
C LEU A 389 8.75 -20.51 2.25
N LYS A 390 8.22 -19.29 2.28
CA LYS A 390 6.83 -18.96 2.60
C LYS A 390 6.03 -18.70 1.33
N GLU A 391 6.67 -18.19 0.28
CA GLU A 391 5.99 -17.75 -0.94
C GLU A 391 6.71 -18.26 -2.19
N LEU A 392 5.92 -18.89 -3.06
CA LEU A 392 6.38 -19.35 -4.35
C LEU A 392 5.37 -19.00 -5.42
N ASP A 393 5.77 -18.14 -6.36
CA ASP A 393 4.89 -17.66 -7.42
C ASP A 393 5.45 -17.91 -8.81
N PHE A 394 4.87 -18.91 -9.48
CA PHE A 394 5.19 -19.31 -10.84
C PHE A 394 4.27 -18.65 -11.89
N GLU A 395 3.62 -17.51 -11.59
CA GLU A 395 2.74 -16.83 -12.55
C GLU A 395 3.39 -16.68 -13.94
N GLY A 396 2.74 -17.24 -14.97
CA GLY A 396 3.17 -17.15 -16.36
C GLY A 396 4.37 -18.02 -16.75
N VAL A 397 4.95 -18.77 -15.81
CA VAL A 397 6.05 -19.70 -16.10
C VAL A 397 5.52 -20.88 -16.92
N PRO A 398 6.23 -21.35 -17.97
CA PRO A 398 5.81 -22.46 -18.84
C PRO A 398 5.93 -23.85 -18.17
N LEU A 399 5.44 -23.95 -16.94
CA LEU A 399 5.47 -25.14 -16.10
C LEU A 399 4.36 -26.12 -16.50
N ASN A 400 4.69 -27.40 -16.69
CA ASN A 400 3.72 -28.45 -17.03
C ASN A 400 3.53 -29.53 -15.94
N TYR A 401 4.40 -29.58 -14.93
CA TYR A 401 4.28 -30.46 -13.77
C TYR A 401 4.88 -29.81 -12.53
N LEU A 402 4.45 -30.26 -11.36
CA LEU A 402 5.11 -29.99 -10.08
C LEU A 402 5.78 -31.28 -9.59
N PRO A 403 7.03 -31.25 -9.10
CA PRO A 403 7.68 -32.42 -8.50
C PRO A 403 7.26 -32.66 -7.03
N GLU A 404 7.29 -33.91 -6.56
CA GLU A 404 6.78 -34.35 -5.23
C GLU A 404 7.55 -33.72 -4.05
N GLU A 405 8.78 -33.27 -4.32
CA GLU A 405 9.64 -32.52 -3.43
C GLU A 405 9.02 -31.19 -2.99
N LEU A 406 8.02 -30.67 -3.71
CA LEU A 406 7.26 -29.49 -3.29
C LEU A 406 6.71 -29.65 -1.87
N GLY A 407 6.30 -30.87 -1.51
CA GLY A 407 5.80 -31.18 -0.16
C GLY A 407 6.85 -31.04 0.96
N ASN A 408 8.11 -30.78 0.64
CA ASN A 408 9.17 -30.53 1.61
C ASN A 408 9.19 -29.06 2.10
N LEU A 409 8.50 -28.15 1.40
CA LEU A 409 8.44 -26.73 1.75
C LEU A 409 7.42 -26.47 2.87
N LEU A 410 7.66 -27.01 4.06
CA LEU A 410 6.68 -27.02 5.17
C LEU A 410 6.27 -25.62 5.67
N HIS A 411 7.08 -24.59 5.40
CA HIS A 411 6.79 -23.20 5.75
C HIS A 411 5.96 -22.44 4.71
N LEU A 412 5.64 -23.08 3.57
CA LEU A 412 4.94 -22.44 2.48
C LEU A 412 3.52 -22.04 2.89
N LYS A 413 3.21 -20.77 2.66
CA LYS A 413 1.92 -20.11 2.94
C LYS A 413 1.21 -19.66 1.68
N TYR A 414 1.97 -19.37 0.61
CA TYR A 414 1.44 -18.97 -0.69
C TYR A 414 2.10 -19.80 -1.79
N LEU A 415 1.25 -20.45 -2.60
CA LEU A 415 1.68 -21.13 -3.83
C LEU A 415 0.80 -20.66 -4.99
N SER A 416 1.44 -20.16 -6.04
CA SER A 416 0.78 -19.81 -7.30
C SER A 416 1.41 -20.59 -8.46
N VAL A 417 0.56 -21.27 -9.22
CA VAL A 417 0.85 -21.83 -10.55
C VAL A 417 -0.10 -21.26 -11.59
N ARG A 418 -0.47 -19.99 -11.38
CA ARG A 418 -1.31 -19.23 -12.28
C ARG A 418 -0.70 -19.11 -13.66
N ASP A 419 -1.53 -19.14 -14.70
CA ASP A 419 -1.06 -18.98 -16.10
C ASP A 419 0.01 -20.00 -16.51
N THR A 420 -0.01 -21.18 -15.89
CA THR A 420 0.90 -22.29 -16.22
C THR A 420 0.16 -23.43 -16.93
N LYS A 421 0.91 -24.40 -17.47
CA LYS A 421 0.37 -25.60 -18.13
C LYS A 421 0.26 -26.79 -17.16
N VAL A 422 0.33 -26.57 -15.84
CA VAL A 422 0.20 -27.63 -14.83
C VAL A 422 -1.19 -28.25 -14.91
N LYS A 423 -1.25 -29.59 -15.08
CA LYS A 423 -2.51 -30.34 -15.28
C LYS A 423 -3.04 -30.99 -14.01
N MET A 424 -2.17 -31.34 -13.08
CA MET A 424 -2.51 -32.10 -11.88
C MET A 424 -1.74 -31.58 -10.68
N LEU A 425 -2.38 -31.60 -9.52
CA LEU A 425 -1.73 -31.39 -8.24
C LEU A 425 -1.33 -32.72 -7.61
N LEU A 426 -0.22 -32.72 -6.89
CA LEU A 426 0.38 -33.90 -6.28
C LEU A 426 -0.24 -34.21 -4.92
N LYS A 427 -0.10 -35.48 -4.49
CA LYS A 427 -0.57 -35.91 -3.15
C LYS A 427 0.25 -35.31 -2.03
N SER A 428 1.54 -35.04 -2.26
CA SER A 428 2.42 -34.39 -1.27
C SER A 428 1.99 -32.97 -0.89
N LEU A 429 1.14 -32.31 -1.69
CA LEU A 429 0.60 -30.99 -1.36
C LEU A 429 -0.07 -30.98 0.03
N ALA A 430 -0.66 -32.10 0.45
CA ALA A 430 -1.24 -32.27 1.77
C ALA A 430 -0.26 -32.17 2.95
N LYS A 431 1.05 -32.20 2.71
CA LYS A 431 2.07 -31.96 3.74
C LYS A 431 2.17 -30.48 4.11
N LEU A 432 1.75 -29.58 3.22
CA LEU A 432 1.88 -28.13 3.35
C LEU A 432 0.81 -27.54 4.29
N ARG A 433 0.83 -27.93 5.57
CA ARG A 433 -0.21 -27.53 6.55
C ARG A 433 -0.31 -26.03 6.81
N ASN A 434 0.71 -25.26 6.46
CA ASN A 434 0.73 -23.80 6.60
C ASN A 434 0.20 -23.06 5.36
N LEU A 435 -0.15 -23.78 4.29
CA LEU A 435 -0.60 -23.16 3.05
C LEU A 435 -1.93 -22.44 3.27
N GLY A 436 -1.89 -21.11 3.16
CA GLY A 436 -3.06 -20.24 3.28
C GLY A 436 -3.66 -19.88 1.93
N THR A 437 -2.84 -19.79 0.88
CA THR A 437 -3.30 -19.46 -0.48
C THR A 437 -2.75 -20.47 -1.49
N LEU A 438 -3.67 -21.03 -2.29
CA LEU A 438 -3.38 -21.82 -3.48
C LEU A 438 -4.03 -21.15 -4.69
N ASP A 439 -3.21 -20.60 -5.58
CA ASP A 439 -3.64 -19.95 -6.82
C ASP A 439 -3.33 -20.82 -8.04
N LEU A 440 -4.40 -21.32 -8.66
CA LEU A 440 -4.44 -22.17 -9.85
C LEU A 440 -5.12 -21.47 -11.02
N LYS A 441 -5.35 -20.15 -10.93
CA LYS A 441 -6.09 -19.39 -11.95
C LYS A 441 -5.43 -19.56 -13.32
N ARG A 442 -6.23 -19.84 -14.34
CA ARG A 442 -5.79 -20.06 -15.74
C ARG A 442 -4.67 -21.11 -15.86
N SER A 443 -4.63 -22.07 -14.93
CA SER A 443 -3.88 -23.32 -15.11
C SER A 443 -4.73 -24.38 -15.81
N LEU A 444 -4.13 -25.53 -16.11
CA LEU A 444 -4.84 -26.69 -16.68
C LEU A 444 -5.34 -27.68 -15.61
N VAL A 445 -5.28 -27.31 -14.32
CA VAL A 445 -5.77 -28.16 -13.23
C VAL A 445 -7.30 -28.18 -13.27
N ARG A 446 -7.87 -29.34 -13.63
CA ARG A 446 -9.33 -29.54 -13.69
C ARG A 446 -9.91 -30.22 -12.45
N GLU A 447 -9.09 -30.95 -11.70
CA GLU A 447 -9.52 -31.75 -10.56
C GLU A 447 -8.57 -31.61 -9.37
N LEU A 448 -9.11 -31.47 -8.17
CA LEU A 448 -8.35 -31.48 -6.94
C LEU A 448 -8.19 -32.90 -6.37
N PRO A 449 -6.99 -33.28 -5.90
CA PRO A 449 -6.77 -34.52 -5.19
C PRO A 449 -7.54 -34.53 -3.86
N VAL A 450 -8.03 -35.70 -3.43
CA VAL A 450 -8.77 -35.87 -2.16
C VAL A 450 -7.95 -35.43 -0.94
N GLU A 451 -6.63 -35.47 -1.08
CA GLU A 451 -5.66 -35.06 -0.08
C GLU A 451 -5.71 -33.56 0.25
N ILE A 452 -6.30 -32.72 -0.61
CA ILE A 452 -6.45 -31.26 -0.36
C ILE A 452 -7.18 -30.96 0.96
N ASN A 453 -8.06 -31.87 1.39
CA ASN A 453 -8.84 -31.76 2.62
C ASN A 453 -7.97 -31.73 3.89
N LYS A 454 -6.67 -32.05 3.78
CA LYS A 454 -5.72 -31.98 4.90
C LYS A 454 -5.17 -30.57 5.13
N LEU A 455 -5.45 -29.61 4.24
CA LEU A 455 -4.98 -28.23 4.32
C LEU A 455 -5.89 -27.35 5.19
N SER A 456 -5.96 -27.63 6.49
CA SER A 456 -6.89 -26.94 7.42
C SER A 456 -6.71 -25.43 7.53
N ASN A 457 -5.53 -24.89 7.17
CA ASN A 457 -5.23 -23.46 7.20
C ASN A 457 -5.48 -22.76 5.85
N LEU A 458 -5.96 -23.47 4.84
CA LEU A 458 -6.23 -22.90 3.53
C LEU A 458 -7.39 -21.90 3.62
N GLN A 459 -7.09 -20.64 3.30
CA GLN A 459 -8.05 -19.52 3.28
C GLN A 459 -8.50 -19.20 1.86
N HIS A 460 -7.61 -19.36 0.87
CA HIS A 460 -7.88 -19.00 -0.52
C HIS A 460 -7.59 -20.17 -1.44
N LEU A 461 -8.64 -20.68 -2.08
CA LEU A 461 -8.56 -21.62 -3.19
C LEU A 461 -9.07 -20.92 -4.45
N ILE A 462 -8.12 -20.42 -5.25
CA ILE A 462 -8.38 -19.59 -6.42
C ILE A 462 -8.14 -20.46 -7.64
N ALA A 463 -9.20 -20.85 -8.31
CA ALA A 463 -9.07 -21.69 -9.48
C ALA A 463 -10.25 -21.48 -10.40
N TYR A 464 -9.91 -21.21 -11.65
CA TYR A 464 -10.78 -21.32 -12.79
C TYR A 464 -9.93 -21.23 -14.04
N SER A 465 -10.39 -21.86 -15.11
CA SER A 465 -9.83 -21.71 -16.45
C SER A 465 -10.80 -20.89 -17.28
N GLU A 466 -10.26 -20.04 -18.15
CA GLU A 466 -11.04 -19.30 -19.15
C GLU A 466 -10.94 -20.08 -20.45
N ASP A 467 -11.91 -20.96 -20.72
CA ASP A 467 -12.11 -21.59 -22.02
C ASP A 467 -13.43 -21.02 -22.58
N TYR A 468 -13.38 -20.31 -23.71
CA TYR A 468 -14.56 -19.81 -24.44
C TYR A 468 -15.53 -18.95 -23.60
N ASP A 469 -15.06 -17.82 -23.06
CA ASP A 469 -15.82 -16.78 -22.32
C ASP A 469 -16.49 -17.18 -20.99
N THR A 470 -16.51 -18.46 -20.62
CA THR A 470 -17.08 -18.92 -19.33
C THR A 470 -16.02 -19.50 -18.41
N PRO A 471 -15.98 -19.11 -17.12
CA PRO A 471 -15.02 -19.69 -16.20
C PRO A 471 -15.42 -21.15 -15.94
N GLN A 472 -14.47 -22.07 -16.11
CA GLN A 472 -14.65 -23.47 -15.73
C GLN A 472 -14.14 -23.68 -14.30
N GLY A 473 -15.01 -24.17 -13.42
CA GLY A 473 -14.68 -24.47 -12.04
C GLY A 473 -13.89 -25.77 -11.85
N LEU A 474 -13.38 -25.97 -10.63
CA LEU A 474 -12.68 -27.19 -10.25
C LEU A 474 -13.63 -28.34 -9.94
N LYS A 475 -13.26 -29.55 -10.36
CA LYS A 475 -13.85 -30.80 -9.88
C LYS A 475 -13.21 -31.18 -8.55
N ILE A 476 -14.02 -31.47 -7.54
CA ILE A 476 -13.53 -31.74 -6.18
C ILE A 476 -13.89 -33.17 -5.80
N ARG A 477 -12.92 -34.08 -5.73
CA ARG A 477 -13.21 -35.43 -5.22
C ARG A 477 -13.26 -35.39 -3.68
N GLY A 478 -14.37 -35.82 -3.10
CA GLY A 478 -14.55 -35.91 -1.65
C GLY A 478 -15.26 -34.70 -1.02
N THR A 479 -14.97 -34.44 0.25
CA THR A 479 -15.70 -33.45 1.09
C THR A 479 -14.79 -32.30 1.51
N LEU A 480 -15.30 -31.06 1.47
CA LEU A 480 -14.54 -29.87 1.91
C LEU A 480 -14.75 -29.52 3.39
N ARG A 481 -15.50 -30.32 4.15
CA ARG A 481 -15.88 -30.04 5.55
C ARG A 481 -14.70 -29.78 6.50
N SER A 482 -13.50 -30.23 6.16
CA SER A 482 -12.30 -30.02 6.98
C SER A 482 -11.63 -28.65 6.75
N LEU A 483 -11.99 -27.94 5.68
CA LEU A 483 -11.42 -26.63 5.31
C LEU A 483 -12.17 -25.48 5.99
N ASN A 484 -12.29 -25.53 7.31
CA ASN A 484 -13.08 -24.56 8.08
C ASN A 484 -12.53 -23.11 8.00
N SER A 485 -11.26 -22.95 7.67
CA SER A 485 -10.60 -21.64 7.51
C SER A 485 -10.82 -21.02 6.12
N LEU A 486 -11.53 -21.70 5.21
CA LEU A 486 -11.65 -21.26 3.83
C LEU A 486 -12.55 -20.02 3.73
N GLU A 487 -11.98 -18.92 3.25
CA GLU A 487 -12.67 -17.64 3.07
C GLU A 487 -13.04 -17.39 1.59
N LYS A 488 -12.24 -17.91 0.64
CA LYS A 488 -12.53 -17.74 -0.79
C LYS A 488 -12.38 -19.04 -1.55
N LEU A 489 -13.49 -19.44 -2.16
CA LEU A 489 -13.59 -20.54 -3.10
C LEU A 489 -14.10 -19.98 -4.43
N TYR A 490 -13.23 -19.87 -5.43
CA TYR A 490 -13.56 -19.11 -6.63
C TYR A 490 -14.60 -19.77 -7.52
N TYR A 491 -14.34 -20.96 -8.07
CA TYR A 491 -15.32 -21.67 -8.91
C TYR A 491 -15.23 -23.18 -8.71
N VAL A 492 -16.37 -23.81 -8.44
CA VAL A 492 -16.49 -25.28 -8.32
C VAL A 492 -17.47 -25.81 -9.37
N ASP A 493 -17.07 -26.87 -10.06
CA ASP A 493 -17.88 -27.55 -11.08
C ASP A 493 -18.85 -28.54 -10.45
N MET A 494 -20.15 -28.28 -10.60
CA MET A 494 -21.22 -29.15 -10.10
C MET A 494 -21.55 -30.32 -11.02
N ASN A 495 -21.21 -30.26 -12.31
CA ASN A 495 -21.55 -31.33 -13.24
C ASN A 495 -20.74 -32.62 -12.98
N ALA A 496 -19.53 -32.47 -12.42
CA ALA A 496 -18.72 -33.61 -12.00
C ALA A 496 -19.26 -34.31 -10.74
N GLN A 497 -20.11 -33.64 -9.97
CA GLN A 497 -20.72 -34.16 -8.75
C GLN A 497 -22.08 -34.74 -9.11
N ASN A 498 -22.16 -36.04 -9.39
CA ASN A 498 -23.42 -36.71 -9.73
C ASN A 498 -24.44 -36.76 -8.55
N ASN A 499 -24.23 -35.99 -7.48
CA ASN A 499 -25.03 -35.99 -6.26
C ASN A 499 -25.13 -34.58 -5.65
N PHE A 500 -26.36 -34.11 -5.43
CA PHE A 500 -26.68 -32.86 -4.72
C PHE A 500 -26.13 -32.79 -3.28
N GLY A 501 -25.71 -33.93 -2.72
CA GLY A 501 -25.05 -34.01 -1.41
C GLY A 501 -23.89 -33.02 -1.28
N PHE A 502 -23.05 -32.88 -2.31
CA PHE A 502 -21.91 -31.95 -2.27
C PHE A 502 -22.33 -30.48 -2.10
N ILE A 503 -23.42 -30.05 -2.75
CA ILE A 503 -23.93 -28.68 -2.63
C ILE A 503 -24.33 -28.39 -1.18
N ARG A 504 -25.01 -29.35 -0.51
CA ARG A 504 -25.38 -29.20 0.91
C ARG A 504 -24.14 -29.14 1.81
N GLU A 505 -23.08 -29.88 1.47
CA GLU A 505 -21.82 -29.84 2.22
C GLU A 505 -21.13 -28.48 2.16
N LEU A 506 -21.30 -27.71 1.07
CA LEU A 506 -20.77 -26.35 0.99
C LEU A 506 -21.29 -25.48 2.14
N GLY A 507 -22.52 -25.71 2.62
CA GLY A 507 -23.10 -25.01 3.78
C GLY A 507 -22.34 -25.21 5.10
N SER A 508 -21.42 -26.19 5.17
CA SER A 508 -20.52 -26.33 6.33
C SER A 508 -19.42 -25.26 6.38
N LEU A 509 -19.12 -24.59 5.26
CA LEU A 509 -18.07 -23.57 5.13
C LEU A 509 -18.59 -22.20 5.57
N LYS A 510 -18.80 -22.04 6.88
CA LYS A 510 -19.45 -20.84 7.47
C LYS A 510 -18.66 -19.54 7.31
N HIS A 511 -17.34 -19.63 7.15
CA HIS A 511 -16.44 -18.47 7.02
C HIS A 511 -16.23 -18.00 5.57
N LEU A 512 -16.93 -18.63 4.61
CA LEU A 512 -16.78 -18.32 3.20
C LEU A 512 -17.34 -16.93 2.88
N ARG A 513 -16.49 -16.08 2.31
CA ARG A 513 -16.80 -14.72 1.83
C ARG A 513 -16.99 -14.68 0.32
N LYS A 514 -16.34 -15.58 -0.42
CA LYS A 514 -16.53 -15.70 -1.86
C LYS A 514 -16.79 -17.14 -2.27
N LEU A 515 -17.87 -17.34 -3.01
CA LEU A 515 -18.25 -18.61 -3.62
C LEU A 515 -18.60 -18.40 -5.10
N GLY A 516 -18.05 -19.24 -5.97
CA GLY A 516 -18.54 -19.37 -7.33
C GLY A 516 -18.84 -20.81 -7.69
N ILE A 517 -19.90 -21.00 -8.46
CA ILE A 517 -20.44 -22.30 -8.85
C ILE A 517 -20.63 -22.30 -10.35
N THR A 518 -20.15 -23.36 -10.99
CA THR A 518 -20.27 -23.55 -12.44
C THR A 518 -21.03 -24.83 -12.74
N ASN A 519 -21.71 -24.84 -13.89
CA ASN A 519 -22.52 -25.95 -14.37
C ASN A 519 -23.64 -26.37 -13.40
N LEU A 520 -24.30 -25.41 -12.75
CA LEU A 520 -25.46 -25.69 -11.90
C LEU A 520 -26.66 -26.15 -12.76
N LYS A 521 -27.27 -27.27 -12.38
CA LYS A 521 -28.53 -27.78 -12.94
C LYS A 521 -29.71 -27.20 -12.16
N SER A 522 -30.90 -27.14 -12.79
CA SER A 522 -32.12 -26.55 -12.21
C SER A 522 -32.45 -27.13 -10.83
N GLU A 523 -32.39 -28.45 -10.70
CA GLU A 523 -32.68 -29.20 -9.46
C GLU A 523 -31.73 -28.84 -8.30
N GLY A 524 -30.53 -28.34 -8.60
CA GLY A 524 -29.52 -27.98 -7.60
C GLY A 524 -29.71 -26.60 -6.98
N GLY A 525 -30.58 -25.75 -7.54
CA GLY A 525 -30.79 -24.38 -7.11
C GLY A 525 -31.26 -24.27 -5.65
N ASN A 526 -32.29 -25.05 -5.27
CA ASN A 526 -32.80 -25.05 -3.90
C ASN A 526 -31.77 -25.60 -2.89
N ALA A 527 -30.99 -26.61 -3.29
CA ALA A 527 -29.92 -27.12 -2.44
C ALA A 527 -28.82 -26.07 -2.21
N LEU A 528 -28.52 -25.26 -3.23
CA LEU A 528 -27.59 -24.15 -3.13
C LEU A 528 -28.12 -23.05 -2.21
N CYS A 529 -29.38 -22.65 -2.36
CA CYS A 529 -30.02 -21.68 -1.47
C CYS A 529 -29.91 -22.12 0.00
N ASN A 530 -30.28 -23.36 0.32
CA ASN A 530 -30.13 -23.90 1.68
C ASN A 530 -28.67 -23.90 2.16
N ALA A 531 -27.69 -24.09 1.28
CA ALA A 531 -26.28 -24.06 1.65
C ALA A 531 -25.81 -22.64 1.99
N ILE A 532 -26.20 -21.64 1.18
CA ILE A 532 -25.79 -20.24 1.38
C ILE A 532 -26.47 -19.58 2.60
N GLU A 533 -27.63 -20.08 3.04
CA GLU A 533 -28.28 -19.63 4.29
C GLU A 533 -27.37 -19.77 5.51
N HIS A 534 -26.46 -20.74 5.49
CA HIS A 534 -25.53 -21.02 6.57
C HIS A 534 -24.21 -20.21 6.46
N MET A 535 -24.03 -19.43 5.39
CA MET A 535 -22.82 -18.65 5.10
C MET A 535 -23.01 -17.18 5.50
N SER A 536 -22.97 -16.89 6.81
CA SER A 536 -23.24 -15.55 7.34
C SER A 536 -22.27 -14.46 6.86
N TYR A 537 -21.08 -14.84 6.40
CA TYR A 537 -20.04 -13.92 5.94
C TYR A 537 -19.95 -13.79 4.41
N LEU A 538 -20.88 -14.38 3.66
CA LEU A 538 -20.82 -14.39 2.20
C LEU A 538 -20.98 -12.98 1.63
N GLU A 539 -19.95 -12.54 0.92
CA GLU A 539 -19.82 -11.21 0.34
C GLU A 539 -20.00 -11.23 -1.19
N SER A 540 -19.53 -12.29 -1.85
CA SER A 540 -19.58 -12.44 -3.30
C SER A 540 -20.05 -13.84 -3.70
N LEU A 541 -21.12 -13.90 -4.49
CA LEU A 541 -21.67 -15.13 -5.05
C LEU A 541 -21.69 -15.04 -6.59
N ASP A 542 -21.16 -16.07 -7.24
CA ASP A 542 -21.24 -16.25 -8.70
C ASP A 542 -21.89 -17.60 -9.02
N VAL A 543 -22.96 -17.62 -9.80
CA VAL A 543 -23.68 -18.84 -10.15
C VAL A 543 -23.84 -18.92 -11.66
N ILE A 544 -23.27 -19.98 -12.24
CA ILE A 544 -23.30 -20.23 -13.68
C ILE A 544 -24.01 -21.55 -13.92
N SER A 545 -25.07 -21.50 -14.73
CA SER A 545 -25.85 -22.65 -15.14
C SER A 545 -25.08 -23.53 -16.13
N VAL A 546 -25.52 -24.78 -16.31
CA VAL A 546 -24.90 -25.72 -17.27
C VAL A 546 -25.07 -25.31 -18.74
N LYS A 547 -26.11 -24.54 -19.05
CA LYS A 547 -26.41 -24.01 -20.39
C LYS A 547 -27.27 -22.76 -20.27
N GLU A 548 -27.27 -21.93 -21.31
CA GLU A 548 -28.01 -20.67 -21.38
C GLU A 548 -29.49 -20.79 -20.99
N ASN A 549 -30.20 -21.79 -21.52
CA ASN A 549 -31.63 -22.00 -21.28
C ASN A 549 -31.97 -22.76 -19.98
N GLU A 550 -30.98 -23.15 -19.19
CA GLU A 550 -31.22 -23.87 -17.92
C GLU A 550 -31.79 -22.91 -16.87
N LEU A 551 -32.87 -23.34 -16.21
CA LEU A 551 -33.57 -22.53 -15.21
C LEU A 551 -32.80 -22.52 -13.88
N LEU A 552 -32.44 -21.35 -13.39
CA LEU A 552 -31.86 -21.17 -12.07
C LEU A 552 -32.97 -21.03 -11.00
N GLN A 553 -33.36 -22.15 -10.38
CA GLN A 553 -34.35 -22.17 -9.30
C GLN A 553 -33.78 -21.65 -7.97
N LEU A 554 -33.72 -20.32 -7.82
CA LEU A 554 -33.11 -19.65 -6.66
C LEU A 554 -34.11 -18.94 -5.74
N GLN A 555 -35.40 -19.33 -5.77
CA GLN A 555 -36.47 -18.63 -5.05
C GLN A 555 -36.58 -19.02 -3.56
N SER A 556 -36.14 -20.23 -3.20
CA SER A 556 -36.36 -20.80 -1.86
C SER A 556 -35.26 -20.34 -0.89
N MET A 557 -35.46 -19.23 -0.19
CA MET A 557 -34.56 -18.76 0.88
C MET A 557 -35.35 -18.39 2.14
N SER A 558 -34.97 -18.99 3.26
CA SER A 558 -35.54 -18.76 4.59
C SER A 558 -34.76 -17.71 5.39
N SER A 559 -33.47 -17.52 5.07
CA SER A 559 -32.57 -16.57 5.73
C SER A 559 -31.73 -15.81 4.70
N LEU A 560 -31.51 -14.50 4.92
CA LEU A 560 -30.82 -13.63 3.96
C LEU A 560 -29.30 -13.58 4.21
N PRO A 561 -28.47 -13.66 3.15
CA PRO A 561 -27.04 -13.40 3.25
C PRO A 561 -26.78 -11.88 3.36
N LEU A 562 -26.88 -11.34 4.56
CA LEU A 562 -26.92 -9.88 4.81
C LEU A 562 -25.66 -9.11 4.37
N LEU A 563 -24.51 -9.78 4.23
CA LEU A 563 -23.24 -9.17 3.81
C LEU A 563 -22.98 -9.27 2.30
N LEU A 564 -23.92 -9.85 1.52
CA LEU A 564 -23.72 -10.05 0.10
C LEU A 564 -23.69 -8.71 -0.64
N TYR A 565 -22.50 -8.32 -1.12
CA TYR A 565 -22.29 -7.07 -1.85
C TYR A 565 -22.23 -7.28 -3.37
N CYS A 566 -21.89 -8.49 -3.83
CA CYS A 566 -21.73 -8.82 -5.25
C CYS A 566 -22.44 -10.13 -5.61
N LEU A 567 -23.39 -10.06 -6.53
CA LEU A 567 -24.09 -11.21 -7.08
C LEU A 567 -23.90 -11.29 -8.60
N ARG A 568 -23.43 -12.42 -9.11
CA ARG A 568 -23.43 -12.73 -10.55
C ARG A 568 -24.25 -13.97 -10.79
N LEU A 569 -25.24 -13.85 -11.68
CA LEU A 569 -26.08 -14.97 -12.12
C LEU A 569 -25.95 -15.10 -13.63
N GLN A 570 -25.61 -16.29 -14.09
CA GLN A 570 -25.51 -16.62 -15.50
C GLN A 570 -26.38 -17.85 -15.78
N GLY A 571 -27.55 -17.63 -16.37
CA GLY A 571 -28.56 -18.67 -16.67
C GLY A 571 -29.98 -18.11 -16.65
N ARG A 572 -30.94 -18.87 -17.19
CA ARG A 572 -32.33 -18.42 -17.33
C ARG A 572 -33.00 -18.21 -15.97
N LEU A 573 -33.67 -17.08 -15.80
CA LEU A 573 -34.47 -16.74 -14.62
C LEU A 573 -35.90 -16.42 -15.07
N GLU A 574 -36.90 -17.11 -14.52
CA GLU A 574 -38.31 -16.74 -14.74
C GLU A 574 -38.63 -15.38 -14.11
N LYS A 575 -38.08 -15.15 -12.93
CA LYS A 575 -38.23 -13.94 -12.11
C LYS A 575 -36.94 -13.76 -11.31
N LEU A 576 -36.57 -12.50 -11.06
CA LEU A 576 -35.50 -12.20 -10.13
C LEU A 576 -35.90 -12.63 -8.70
N PRO A 577 -35.08 -13.42 -7.98
CA PRO A 577 -35.41 -13.86 -6.63
C PRO A 577 -35.76 -12.74 -5.66
N ASP A 578 -36.84 -12.92 -4.89
CA ASP A 578 -37.41 -11.86 -4.04
C ASP A 578 -36.42 -11.38 -2.97
N TRP A 579 -35.67 -12.31 -2.39
CA TRP A 579 -34.65 -12.02 -1.38
C TRP A 579 -33.56 -11.07 -1.86
N ILE A 580 -33.28 -10.99 -3.18
CA ILE A 580 -32.29 -10.04 -3.73
C ILE A 580 -32.71 -8.60 -3.46
N SER A 581 -34.01 -8.32 -3.51
CA SER A 581 -34.55 -6.97 -3.25
C SER A 581 -34.45 -6.58 -1.76
N GLU A 582 -34.27 -7.56 -0.87
CA GLU A 582 -34.16 -7.36 0.58
C GLU A 582 -32.69 -7.15 1.03
N LEU A 583 -31.72 -7.40 0.15
CA LEU A 583 -30.31 -7.21 0.44
C LEU A 583 -29.92 -5.74 0.50
N LYS A 584 -29.62 -5.25 1.71
CA LYS A 584 -29.23 -3.85 1.96
C LYS A 584 -27.81 -3.52 1.49
N CYS A 585 -26.91 -4.51 1.50
CA CYS A 585 -25.49 -4.33 1.19
C CYS A 585 -25.16 -4.57 -0.28
N LEU A 586 -26.13 -4.97 -1.11
CA LEU A 586 -25.89 -5.33 -2.50
C LEU A 586 -25.53 -4.09 -3.32
N VAL A 587 -24.30 -4.04 -3.82
CA VAL A 587 -23.77 -2.96 -4.66
C VAL A 587 -23.73 -3.36 -6.14
N ARG A 588 -23.44 -4.64 -6.40
CA ARG A 588 -23.19 -5.17 -7.75
C ARG A 588 -24.09 -6.35 -8.04
N ILE A 589 -24.85 -6.26 -9.13
CA ILE A 589 -25.53 -7.41 -9.71
C ILE A 589 -25.21 -7.53 -11.20
N ARG A 590 -24.78 -8.72 -11.62
CA ARG A 590 -24.50 -9.02 -13.02
C ARG A 590 -25.38 -10.17 -13.48
N LEU A 591 -26.12 -9.95 -14.56
CA LEU A 591 -27.09 -10.92 -15.08
C LEU A 591 -26.72 -11.28 -16.51
N PHE A 592 -26.34 -12.53 -16.73
CA PHE A 592 -26.04 -13.09 -18.05
C PHE A 592 -27.05 -14.19 -18.36
N TRP A 593 -27.44 -14.36 -19.62
CA TRP A 593 -28.37 -15.42 -20.04
C TRP A 593 -29.71 -15.44 -19.28
N SER A 594 -30.09 -14.33 -18.65
CA SER A 594 -31.22 -14.29 -17.71
C SER A 594 -32.58 -14.43 -18.40
N GLN A 595 -32.69 -13.98 -19.64
CA GLN A 595 -33.94 -13.90 -20.42
C GLN A 595 -35.05 -13.11 -19.70
N LEU A 596 -34.68 -12.26 -18.72
CA LEU A 596 -35.62 -11.40 -18.02
C LEU A 596 -36.01 -10.24 -18.95
N SER A 597 -37.31 -10.07 -19.18
CA SER A 597 -37.87 -8.96 -19.94
C SER A 597 -37.93 -7.66 -19.14
N ASP A 598 -38.09 -7.75 -17.81
CA ASP A 598 -38.16 -6.61 -16.88
C ASP A 598 -37.27 -6.83 -15.65
N ILE A 599 -36.51 -5.79 -15.26
CA ILE A 599 -35.68 -5.79 -14.05
C ILE A 599 -36.29 -4.80 -13.03
N PRO A 600 -36.97 -5.28 -11.97
CA PRO A 600 -37.67 -4.42 -11.01
C PRO A 600 -36.76 -3.61 -10.07
N LEU A 601 -35.42 -3.77 -10.17
CA LEU A 601 -34.46 -3.19 -9.21
C LEU A 601 -34.29 -1.66 -9.31
N LYS A 602 -34.67 -1.03 -10.43
CA LYS A 602 -34.40 0.41 -10.68
C LYS A 602 -35.13 1.37 -9.73
N GLN A 603 -36.19 0.96 -9.04
CA GLN A 603 -37.02 1.87 -8.24
C GLN A 603 -36.64 1.99 -6.74
N ARG A 604 -35.86 1.05 -6.16
CA ARG A 604 -35.61 1.04 -4.70
C ARG A 604 -34.17 1.33 -4.27
N ASN A 605 -33.16 0.89 -5.02
CA ASN A 605 -31.75 1.06 -4.61
C ASN A 605 -30.98 1.91 -5.63
N LYS A 606 -30.76 3.19 -5.29
CA LYS A 606 -30.09 4.18 -6.18
C LYS A 606 -28.62 3.86 -6.50
N ASN A 607 -28.01 2.83 -5.87
CA ASN A 607 -26.59 2.53 -5.96
C ASN A 607 -26.25 1.15 -6.55
N ILE A 608 -27.23 0.39 -7.07
CA ILE A 608 -26.94 -0.91 -7.70
C ILE A 608 -26.40 -0.68 -9.11
N THR A 609 -25.19 -1.17 -9.37
CA THR A 609 -24.67 -1.24 -10.75
C THR A 609 -25.19 -2.51 -11.40
N LEU A 610 -26.01 -2.34 -12.43
CA LEU A 610 -26.53 -3.38 -13.31
C LEU A 610 -25.65 -3.43 -14.57
N THR A 611 -25.02 -4.57 -14.82
CA THR A 611 -24.27 -4.85 -16.06
C THR A 611 -24.64 -6.20 -16.61
#